data_AF-A0A6A3A0N3-F1
#
_entry.id   AF-A0A6A3A0N3-F1
#
_cell.length_a   1.000
_cell.length_b   1.000
_cell.length_c   1.000
_cell.angle_alpha   90.00
_cell.angle_beta   90.00
_cell.angle_gamma   90.00
#
_symmetry.space_group_name_H-M   'P 1'
#
loop_
_entity.id
_entity.type
_entity.pdbx_description
1 polymer ?
#
loop_
_entity_poly.entity_id
_entity_poly.type
_entity_poly.pdbx_seq_one_letter_code
_entity_poly.pdbx_strand_id
1 'polypeptide(L)'
;MKALNIFMVIVLFMALAITNLSATQSQDEEDRSQVEPPSVGVTNRFRAQKPKKRCVNVTTDRLNCGKCGRMCEYSEICCKGNCVNPMSNKWHCSVCNNGCDKGSKCLYGMCSYA
;
A
#
# COMPACT_ATOMS: atom_id res chain seq x y z
N MET A 1 7.79 -25.85 -51.78
CA MET A 1 8.96 -26.03 -50.88
C MET A 1 9.59 -24.70 -50.46
N LYS A 2 9.92 -23.76 -51.37
CA LYS A 2 10.51 -22.46 -51.02
C LYS A 2 9.60 -21.55 -50.15
N ALA A 3 8.29 -21.50 -50.47
CA ALA A 3 7.32 -20.72 -49.70
C ALA A 3 7.09 -21.23 -48.27
N LEU A 4 7.23 -22.54 -48.04
CA LEU A 4 7.08 -23.15 -46.72
C LEU A 4 8.23 -22.75 -45.79
N ASN A 5 9.46 -22.74 -46.31
CA ASN A 5 10.64 -22.32 -45.54
C ASN A 5 10.59 -20.82 -45.21
N ILE A 6 10.11 -19.98 -46.13
CA ILE A 6 9.94 -18.55 -45.90
C ILE A 6 8.90 -18.29 -44.79
N PHE A 7 7.77 -19.01 -44.81
CA PHE A 7 6.75 -18.89 -43.78
C PHE A 7 7.28 -19.27 -42.40
N MET A 8 8.03 -20.37 -42.30
CA MET A 8 8.63 -20.82 -41.03
C MET A 8 9.64 -19.81 -40.47
N VAL A 9 10.44 -19.15 -41.33
CA VAL A 9 11.38 -18.11 -40.90
C VAL A 9 10.63 -16.88 -40.37
N ILE A 10 9.55 -16.44 -41.04
CA ILE A 10 8.75 -15.28 -40.58
C ILE A 10 8.12 -15.54 -39.21
N VAL A 11 7.56 -16.74 -38.99
CA VAL A 11 6.97 -17.12 -37.69
C VAL A 11 8.03 -17.12 -36.58
N LEU A 12 9.24 -17.59 -36.88
CA LEU A 12 10.35 -17.61 -35.92
C LEU A 12 10.84 -16.21 -35.52
N PHE A 13 10.94 -15.30 -36.49
CA PHE A 13 11.31 -13.90 -36.23
C PHE A 13 10.26 -13.16 -35.42
N MET A 14 8.97 -13.37 -35.70
CA MET A 14 7.89 -12.78 -34.92
C MET A 14 7.89 -13.30 -33.47
N ALA A 15 8.17 -14.59 -33.26
CA ALA A 15 8.30 -15.15 -31.91
C ALA A 15 9.48 -14.55 -31.11
N LEU A 16 10.61 -14.28 -31.78
CA LEU A 16 11.79 -13.64 -31.16
C LEU A 16 11.58 -12.14 -30.85
N ALA A 17 10.67 -11.47 -31.54
CA ALA A 17 10.30 -10.09 -31.23
C ALA A 17 9.42 -10.00 -29.96
N ILE A 18 8.60 -11.03 -29.69
CA ILE A 18 7.69 -11.04 -28.53
C ILE A 18 8.44 -11.22 -27.20
N THR A 19 9.59 -11.90 -27.17
CA THR A 19 10.36 -12.09 -25.91
C THR A 19 11.12 -10.84 -25.45
N ASN A 20 11.21 -9.80 -26.27
CA ASN A 20 12.01 -8.60 -25.98
C ASN A 20 11.19 -7.36 -25.59
N LEU A 21 9.86 -7.47 -25.42
CA LEU A 21 8.97 -6.32 -25.18
C LEU A 21 8.24 -6.32 -23.82
N SER A 22 8.91 -6.69 -22.73
CA SER A 22 8.30 -6.51 -21.39
C SER A 22 9.34 -6.20 -20.31
N ALA A 23 9.97 -5.04 -20.43
CA ALA A 23 10.57 -4.34 -19.30
C ALA A 23 10.27 -2.84 -19.41
N THR A 24 9.00 -2.47 -19.36
CA THR A 24 8.62 -1.10 -19.00
C THR A 24 8.91 -0.92 -17.51
N GLN A 25 10.05 -0.29 -17.18
CA GLN A 25 10.24 0.35 -15.89
C GLN A 25 9.25 1.52 -15.80
N SER A 26 8.08 1.28 -15.22
CA SER A 26 7.32 2.32 -14.54
C SER A 26 8.14 2.76 -13.33
N GLN A 27 8.94 3.81 -13.49
CA GLN A 27 9.41 4.61 -12.35
C GLN A 27 8.21 5.41 -11.83
N ASP A 28 7.28 4.72 -11.18
CA ASP A 28 6.36 5.35 -10.25
C ASP A 28 7.05 5.33 -8.89
N GLU A 29 7.29 6.54 -8.40
CA GLU A 29 7.93 6.88 -7.15
C GLU A 29 7.11 6.38 -5.96
N GLU A 30 7.35 5.15 -5.51
CA GLU A 30 6.89 4.70 -4.19
C GLU A 30 7.98 5.05 -3.18
N ASP A 31 7.88 6.24 -2.57
CA ASP A 31 8.44 6.54 -1.24
C ASP A 31 7.74 5.63 -0.21
N ARG A 32 8.00 4.33 -0.31
CA ARG A 32 7.69 3.35 0.71
C ARG A 32 8.74 3.56 1.78
N SER A 33 8.38 4.39 2.76
CA SER A 33 9.04 4.42 4.06
C SER A 33 9.34 2.99 4.50
N GLN A 34 10.61 2.62 4.39
CA GLN A 34 11.12 1.31 4.75
C GLN A 34 10.85 1.11 6.24
N VAL A 35 9.92 0.23 6.57
CA VAL A 35 10.01 -0.49 7.84
C VAL A 35 11.05 -1.56 7.59
N GLU A 36 12.32 -1.22 7.76
CA GLU A 36 13.37 -2.23 7.82
C GLU A 36 13.03 -3.15 9.01
N PRO A 37 12.92 -4.48 8.82
CA PRO A 37 12.95 -5.40 9.95
C PRO A 37 14.28 -5.17 10.69
N PRO A 38 14.32 -5.23 12.04
CA PRO A 38 15.56 -5.00 12.77
C PRO A 38 16.59 -6.03 12.32
N SER A 39 17.53 -5.59 11.50
CA SER A 39 18.64 -6.38 11.03
C SER A 39 19.51 -6.71 12.23
N VAL A 40 19.54 -8.00 12.57
CA VAL A 40 20.53 -8.58 13.49
C VAL A 40 21.89 -8.46 12.81
N GLY A 41 22.48 -7.27 12.90
CA GLY A 41 23.82 -6.94 12.45
C GLY A 41 24.74 -6.82 13.67
N VAL A 42 25.41 -7.91 14.01
CA VAL A 42 26.46 -7.95 15.03
C VAL A 42 27.68 -7.19 14.50
N THR A 43 27.72 -5.87 14.70
CA THR A 43 28.99 -5.13 14.70
C THR A 43 28.98 -4.11 15.84
N ASN A 44 29.80 -4.39 16.85
CA ASN A 44 30.02 -3.51 18.01
C ASN A 44 30.72 -2.22 17.57
N ARG A 45 29.94 -1.18 17.22
CA ARG A 45 30.31 0.23 17.36
C ARG A 45 29.05 1.01 17.75
N PHE A 46 28.83 1.17 19.05
CA PHE A 46 27.80 2.03 19.65
C PHE A 46 28.07 3.51 19.31
N ARG A 47 27.85 3.92 18.06
CA ARG A 47 27.44 5.29 17.78
C ARG A 47 25.95 5.33 18.08
N ALA A 48 25.57 5.96 19.17
CA ALA A 48 24.18 6.27 19.47
C ALA A 48 23.63 7.13 18.33
N GLN A 49 23.06 6.49 17.32
CA GLN A 49 22.46 7.17 16.19
C GLN A 49 21.21 7.84 16.73
N LYS A 50 21.32 9.15 16.96
CA LYS A 50 20.22 9.97 17.49
C LYS A 50 19.01 9.70 16.60
N PRO A 51 17.86 9.25 17.13
CA PRO A 51 16.69 8.99 16.30
C PRO A 51 16.35 10.29 15.60
N LYS A 52 16.43 10.29 14.26
CA LYS A 52 15.98 11.42 13.46
C LYS A 52 14.49 11.56 13.71
N LYS A 53 14.09 12.59 14.45
CA LYS A 53 12.68 12.96 14.61
C LYS A 53 12.19 13.42 13.24
N ARG A 54 11.34 12.63 12.61
CA ARG A 54 10.65 12.99 11.37
C ARG A 54 9.31 13.66 11.70
N CYS A 55 8.96 14.68 10.93
CA CYS A 55 7.60 15.21 10.93
C CYS A 55 6.68 14.18 10.24
N VAL A 56 5.53 13.92 10.84
CA VAL A 56 4.52 13.00 10.31
C VAL A 56 3.16 13.69 10.33
N ASN A 57 2.28 13.31 9.41
CA ASN A 57 0.94 13.82 9.40
C ASN A 57 0.09 13.06 10.43
N VAL A 58 -0.13 13.68 11.59
CA VAL A 58 -0.93 13.10 12.67
C VAL A 58 -2.39 12.87 12.31
N THR A 59 -2.87 13.39 11.18
CA THR A 59 -4.27 13.19 10.75
C THR A 59 -4.49 11.92 9.95
N THR A 60 -3.42 11.31 9.45
CA THR A 60 -3.46 10.15 8.56
C THR A 60 -2.48 9.04 8.96
N ASP A 61 -1.44 9.35 9.72
CA ASP A 61 -0.46 8.36 10.20
C ASP A 61 -1.06 7.52 11.34
N ARG A 62 -1.24 6.23 11.07
CA ARG A 62 -1.77 5.24 12.02
C ARG A 62 -0.92 5.09 13.28
N LEU A 63 0.39 5.31 13.21
CA LEU A 63 1.31 5.19 14.35
C LEU A 63 1.40 6.49 15.17
N ASN A 64 0.87 7.59 14.65
CA ASN A 64 0.97 8.93 15.24
C ASN A 64 -0.38 9.67 15.18
N CYS A 65 -1.49 8.96 15.31
CA CYS A 65 -2.82 9.48 15.02
C CYS A 65 -3.27 10.47 16.12
N GLY A 66 -3.55 11.71 15.73
CA GLY A 66 -3.91 12.83 16.61
C GLY A 66 -2.75 13.38 17.43
N LYS A 67 -1.73 12.58 17.72
CA LYS A 67 -0.48 12.99 18.39
C LYS A 67 0.64 11.97 18.16
N CYS A 68 1.89 12.42 18.26
CA CYS A 68 3.06 11.54 18.14
C CYS A 68 3.01 10.36 19.12
N GLY A 69 3.28 9.16 18.64
CA GLY A 69 3.31 7.92 19.42
C GLY A 69 1.93 7.35 19.77
N ARG A 70 0.83 7.97 19.35
CA ARG A 70 -0.51 7.38 19.49
C ARG A 70 -0.79 6.45 18.31
N MET A 71 -0.62 5.15 18.55
CA MET A 71 -0.95 4.11 17.58
C MET A 71 -2.44 3.73 17.67
N CYS A 72 -3.10 3.61 16.51
CA CYS A 72 -4.44 3.03 16.44
C CYS A 72 -4.40 1.50 16.51
N GLU A 73 -5.51 0.87 16.91
CA GLU A 73 -5.59 -0.59 16.99
C GLU A 73 -5.39 -1.27 15.63
N TYR A 74 -5.24 -2.61 15.63
CA TYR A 74 -4.99 -3.37 14.40
C TYR A 74 -6.07 -3.17 13.33
N SER A 75 -7.34 -3.18 13.75
CA SER A 75 -8.49 -2.99 12.88
C SER A 75 -8.86 -1.54 12.62
N GLU A 76 -8.06 -0.57 13.08
CA GLU A 76 -8.37 0.85 12.98
C GLU A 76 -7.45 1.59 12.02
N ILE A 77 -8.01 2.61 11.39
CA ILE A 77 -7.30 3.56 10.55
C ILE A 77 -7.28 4.94 11.22
N CYS A 78 -6.29 5.76 10.89
CA CYS A 78 -6.30 7.16 11.30
C CYS A 78 -7.13 7.98 10.32
N CYS A 79 -8.24 8.53 10.80
CA CYS A 79 -9.14 9.37 10.02
C CYS A 79 -9.29 10.72 10.71
N LYS A 80 -8.76 11.78 10.11
CA LYS A 80 -8.82 13.16 10.64
C LYS A 80 -8.29 13.24 12.08
N GLY A 81 -7.23 12.49 12.38
CA GLY A 81 -6.60 12.46 13.71
C GLY A 81 -7.32 11.62 14.77
N ASN A 82 -8.32 10.83 14.36
CA ASN A 82 -9.00 9.89 15.24
C ASN A 82 -8.84 8.46 14.71
N CYS A 83 -8.64 7.53 15.63
CA CYS A 83 -8.65 6.11 15.31
C CYS A 83 -10.10 5.66 15.11
N VAL A 84 -10.40 5.07 13.96
CA VAL A 84 -11.74 4.63 13.60
C VAL A 84 -11.66 3.25 12.95
N ASN A 85 -12.62 2.38 13.28
CA ASN A 85 -12.70 1.06 12.69
C ASN A 85 -13.58 1.10 11.43
N PRO A 86 -13.02 0.96 10.21
CA PRO A 86 -13.81 1.02 8.99
C PRO A 86 -14.73 -0.20 8.80
N MET A 87 -14.60 -1.24 9.63
CA MET A 87 -15.43 -2.44 9.55
C MET A 87 -16.78 -2.30 10.26
N SER A 88 -16.89 -1.34 11.19
CA SER A 88 -18.07 -1.20 12.06
C SER A 88 -18.51 0.25 12.26
N ASN A 89 -17.65 1.23 11.99
CA ASN A 89 -18.01 2.64 12.15
C ASN A 89 -18.91 3.10 11.00
N LYS A 90 -20.16 3.44 11.33
CA LYS A 90 -21.16 3.94 10.38
C LYS A 90 -20.69 5.14 9.56
N TRP A 91 -19.86 6.01 10.12
CA TRP A 91 -19.44 7.28 9.48
C TRP A 91 -18.14 7.15 8.67
N HIS A 92 -17.47 6.00 8.77
CA HIS A 92 -16.18 5.73 8.14
C HIS A 92 -16.14 4.30 7.59
N CYS A 93 -17.27 3.80 7.08
CA CYS A 93 -17.42 2.43 6.63
C CYS A 93 -16.61 2.19 5.35
N SER A 94 -15.82 1.13 5.31
CA SER A 94 -14.81 0.84 4.27
C SER A 94 -13.63 1.83 4.25
N VAL A 95 -13.89 3.13 4.12
CA VAL A 95 -12.87 4.18 4.01
C VAL A 95 -13.20 5.40 4.87
N CYS A 96 -12.17 6.18 5.23
CA CYS A 96 -12.31 7.41 5.99
C CYS A 96 -13.29 8.39 5.30
N ASN A 97 -14.20 8.96 6.09
CA ASN A 97 -15.31 9.83 5.66
C ASN A 97 -16.35 9.20 4.71
N ASN A 98 -16.44 7.86 4.64
CA ASN A 98 -17.53 7.21 3.92
C ASN A 98 -18.64 6.77 4.89
N GLY A 99 -19.69 7.58 5.00
CA GLY A 99 -20.83 7.29 5.87
C GLY A 99 -21.89 6.44 5.18
N CYS A 100 -22.49 5.49 5.91
CA CYS A 100 -23.68 4.78 5.43
C CYS A 100 -24.95 5.62 5.57
N ASP A 101 -25.93 5.37 4.70
CA ASP A 101 -27.24 6.02 4.71
C ASP A 101 -27.99 5.89 6.05
N LYS A 102 -29.02 6.72 6.22
CA LYS A 102 -29.90 6.64 7.40
C LYS A 102 -30.55 5.26 7.44
N GLY A 103 -30.58 4.65 8.63
CA GLY A 103 -31.05 3.26 8.83
C GLY A 103 -29.97 2.19 8.62
N SER A 104 -29.08 2.36 7.64
CA SER A 104 -28.01 1.38 7.36
C SER A 104 -26.96 1.30 8.48
N LYS A 105 -26.43 0.10 8.69
CA LYS A 105 -25.31 -0.18 9.59
C LYS A 105 -24.06 -0.50 8.78
N CYS A 106 -22.88 -0.24 9.36
CA CYS A 106 -21.64 -0.75 8.80
C CYS A 106 -21.39 -2.16 9.35
N LEU A 107 -21.41 -3.16 8.48
CA LEU A 107 -21.17 -4.56 8.79
C LEU A 107 -20.03 -5.07 7.92
N TYR A 108 -18.94 -5.49 8.54
CA TYR A 108 -17.76 -6.02 7.86
C TYR A 108 -17.21 -5.09 6.76
N GLY A 109 -17.29 -3.77 7.00
CA GLY A 109 -16.80 -2.77 6.05
C GLY A 109 -17.76 -2.46 4.90
N MET A 110 -19.00 -2.91 4.96
CA MET A 110 -20.03 -2.62 3.97
C MET A 110 -21.28 -2.05 4.64
N CYS A 111 -21.94 -1.12 3.95
CA CYS A 111 -23.23 -0.61 4.40
C CYS A 111 -24.31 -1.67 4.15
N SER A 112 -25.07 -2.01 5.19
CA SER A 112 -26.21 -2.89 5.06
C SER A 112 -27.34 -2.20 4.29
N TYR A 113 -28.13 -2.99 3.57
CA TYR A 113 -29.43 -2.54 3.09
C TYR A 113 -30.37 -2.44 4.29
N ALA A 114 -31.10 -1.32 4.38
CA ALA A 114 -32.01 -1.01 5.47
C ALA A 114 -33.45 -1.34 5.08
#